data_AF-A0A7X6VP00-F1
#
_entry.id   AF-A0A7X6VP00-F1
#
_cell.length_a   1.000
_cell.length_b   1.000
_cell.length_c   1.000
_cell.angle_alpha   90.00
_cell.angle_beta   90.00
_cell.angle_gamma   90.00
#
_symmetry.space_group_name_H-M   'P 1'
#
loop_
_entity.id
_entity.type
_entity.pdbx_description
1 polymer ?
#
loop_
_entity_poly.entity_id
_entity_poly.type
_entity_poly.pdbx_seq_one_letter_code
_entity_poly.pdbx_strand_id
1 'polypeptide(L)'
;MSYIALYRQYRPKTFSEVAGQKAITQTLSNAVKKNKIGHAYLFSGPRGTGKTSIARIFAKAVNCLDPKDGDACGVCRHCIGLDNNTIPDVIEIDAASNNGVDDIRELREKSRYAPSLCPYKIYIIDEVHMLTQNAFNALLK
;
A
#
# COMPACT_ATOMS: atom_id res chain seq x y z
N MET A 1 1.06 22.66 -18.86
CA MET A 1 1.41 21.74 -17.75
C MET A 1 0.88 22.33 -16.46
N SER A 2 -0.05 21.66 -15.78
CA SER A 2 -0.54 22.10 -14.47
C SER A 2 0.59 22.05 -13.44
N TYR A 3 0.72 23.08 -12.61
CA TYR A 3 1.67 23.09 -11.51
C TYR A 3 1.43 21.90 -10.58
N ILE A 4 2.45 21.06 -10.38
CA ILE A 4 2.42 19.94 -9.43
C ILE A 4 3.25 20.36 -8.23
N ALA A 5 2.68 20.25 -7.02
CA ALA A 5 3.41 20.53 -5.80
C ALA A 5 4.61 19.57 -5.64
N LEU A 6 5.75 20.09 -5.18
CA LEU A 6 7.02 19.36 -5.08
C LEU A 6 6.88 18.03 -4.33
N TYR A 7 6.13 17.99 -3.23
CA TYR A 7 5.94 16.77 -2.43
C TYR A 7 5.20 15.65 -3.19
N ARG A 8 4.43 15.98 -4.23
CA ARG A 8 3.80 14.99 -5.12
C ARG A 8 4.75 14.57 -6.23
N GLN A 9 5.48 15.55 -6.80
CA GLN A 9 6.45 15.30 -7.86
C GLN A 9 7.60 14.40 -7.42
N TYR A 10 8.11 14.61 -6.21
CA TYR A 10 9.25 13.88 -5.64
C TYR A 10 8.83 12.77 -4.65
N ARG A 11 7.57 12.32 -4.70
CA ARG A 11 7.14 11.20 -3.88
C ARG A 11 7.87 9.93 -4.36
N PRO A 12 8.59 9.21 -3.49
CA PRO A 12 9.37 8.05 -3.90
C PRO A 12 8.47 6.96 -4.47
N LYS A 13 8.94 6.30 -5.52
CA LYS A 13 8.24 5.23 -6.24
C LYS A 13 8.85 3.85 -6.01
N THR A 14 10.07 3.79 -5.50
CA THR A 14 10.84 2.57 -5.23
C THR A 14 11.46 2.65 -3.83
N PHE A 15 11.86 1.52 -3.27
CA PHE A 15 12.53 1.49 -1.96
C PHE A 15 13.86 2.24 -1.98
N SER A 16 14.58 2.22 -3.10
CA SER A 16 15.84 2.93 -3.27
C SER A 16 15.71 4.47 -3.22
N GLU A 17 14.55 5.01 -3.58
CA GLU A 17 14.26 6.46 -3.56
C GLU A 17 13.83 6.97 -2.17
N VAL A 18 13.51 6.07 -1.24
CA VAL A 18 13.08 6.45 0.11
C VAL A 18 14.27 7.04 0.88
N ALA A 19 14.14 8.31 1.26
CA ALA A 19 15.12 8.97 2.11
C ALA A 19 15.06 8.39 3.54
N GLY A 20 16.16 7.80 4.00
CA GLY A 20 16.25 7.18 5.32
C GLY A 20 15.54 5.84 5.41
N GLN A 21 15.05 5.48 6.61
CA GLN A 21 14.28 4.24 6.86
C GLN A 21 14.92 2.93 6.35
N LYS A 22 16.26 2.88 6.26
CA LYS A 22 17.01 1.77 5.64
C LYS A 22 16.64 0.39 6.19
N ALA A 23 16.45 0.28 7.50
CA ALA A 23 16.07 -0.98 8.14
C ALA A 23 14.69 -1.49 7.66
N ILE A 24 13.74 -0.57 7.47
CA ILE A 24 12.38 -0.91 7.04
C ILE A 24 12.38 -1.27 5.55
N THR A 25 12.98 -0.44 4.71
CA THR A 25 13.03 -0.70 3.26
C THR A 25 13.79 -1.98 2.94
N GLN A 26 14.89 -2.28 3.65
CA GLN A 26 15.62 -3.54 3.52
C GLN A 26 14.78 -4.74 3.97
N THR A 27 14.03 -4.61 5.07
CA THR A 27 13.17 -5.69 5.58
C THR A 27 12.05 -6.03 4.60
N LEU A 28 11.40 -5.00 4.04
CA LEU A 28 10.33 -5.17 3.05
C LEU A 28 10.86 -5.73 1.73
N SER A 29 11.98 -5.20 1.22
CA SER A 29 12.65 -5.76 0.04
C SER A 29 13.00 -7.24 0.25
N ASN A 30 13.54 -7.60 1.42
CA ASN A 30 13.85 -9.00 1.75
C ASN A 30 12.59 -9.88 1.81
N ALA A 31 11.46 -9.35 2.30
CA ALA A 31 10.18 -10.06 2.31
C ALA A 31 9.71 -10.37 0.88
N VAL A 32 9.82 -9.40 -0.05
CA VAL A 32 9.52 -9.61 -1.48
C VAL A 32 10.49 -10.62 -2.10
N LYS A 33 11.81 -10.47 -1.90
CA LYS A 33 12.82 -11.40 -2.44
C LYS A 33 12.57 -12.85 -2.03
N LYS A 34 12.18 -13.06 -0.77
CA LYS A 34 11.97 -14.40 -0.19
C LYS A 34 10.55 -14.91 -0.36
N ASN A 35 9.67 -14.14 -1.01
CA ASN A 35 8.24 -14.40 -1.10
C ASN A 35 7.60 -14.71 0.27
N LYS A 36 8.01 -13.96 1.30
CA LYS A 36 7.52 -14.08 2.69
C LYS A 36 6.67 -12.86 3.04
N ILE A 37 5.55 -12.72 2.34
CA ILE A 37 4.61 -11.61 2.53
C ILE A 37 3.60 -11.98 3.63
N GLY A 38 3.51 -11.14 4.65
CA GLY A 38 2.51 -11.25 5.71
C GLY A 38 1.13 -10.79 5.25
N HIS A 39 0.10 -11.23 5.95
CA HIS A 39 -1.29 -10.85 5.65
C HIS A 39 -1.62 -9.41 6.09
N ALA A 40 -0.89 -8.86 7.06
CA ALA A 40 -1.10 -7.52 7.58
C ALA A 40 0.23 -6.85 7.96
N TYR A 41 0.33 -5.55 7.68
CA TYR A 41 1.47 -4.71 8.04
C TYR A 41 0.96 -3.41 8.66
N LEU A 42 1.48 -3.05 9.83
CA LEU A 42 1.19 -1.79 10.50
C LEU A 42 2.38 -0.85 10.36
N PHE A 43 2.18 0.25 9.62
CA PHE A 43 3.15 1.33 9.52
C PHE A 43 2.83 2.39 10.57
N SER A 44 3.70 2.57 11.56
CA SER A 44 3.52 3.53 12.65
C SER A 44 4.63 4.59 12.64
N GLY A 45 4.32 5.76 13.20
CA GLY A 45 5.24 6.87 13.32
C GLY A 45 4.59 8.24 13.06
N PRO A 46 5.34 9.33 13.29
CA PRO A 46 4.82 10.70 13.11
C PRO A 46 4.29 10.98 11.71
N ARG A 47 3.51 12.06 11.55
CA ARG A 47 3.06 12.52 10.24
C ARG A 47 4.28 12.94 9.39
N GLY A 48 4.25 12.60 8.09
CA GLY A 48 5.30 12.99 7.15
C GLY A 48 6.52 12.05 7.09
N THR A 49 6.60 10.99 7.91
CA THR A 49 7.74 10.05 7.89
C THR A 49 7.70 9.02 6.75
N GLY A 50 6.72 9.11 5.84
CA GLY A 50 6.63 8.26 4.66
C GLY A 50 5.80 6.98 4.83
N LYS A 51 5.00 6.83 5.90
CA LYS A 51 4.15 5.65 6.17
C LYS A 51 3.35 5.18 4.93
N THR A 52 2.46 6.05 4.43
CA THR A 52 1.61 5.76 3.27
C THR A 52 2.44 5.59 1.99
N SER A 53 3.54 6.33 1.84
CA SER A 53 4.43 6.18 0.67
C SER A 53 5.10 4.80 0.65
N ILE A 54 5.66 4.35 1.78
CA ILE A 54 6.29 3.02 1.90
C ILE A 54 5.25 1.92 1.70
N ALA A 55 4.03 2.07 2.22
CA ALA A 55 2.94 1.12 1.99
C ALA A 55 2.62 0.96 0.50
N ARG A 56 2.54 2.07 -0.25
CA ARG A 56 2.30 2.04 -1.71
C ARG A 56 3.46 1.42 -2.48
N ILE A 57 4.71 1.76 -2.13
CA ILE A 57 5.90 1.18 -2.75
C ILE A 57 5.93 -0.34 -2.51
N PHE A 58 5.62 -0.78 -1.30
CA PHE A 58 5.56 -2.21 -0.98
C PHE A 58 4.44 -2.93 -1.72
N ALA A 59 3.24 -2.35 -1.79
CA ALA A 59 2.14 -2.90 -2.58
C ALA A 59 2.54 -3.05 -4.06
N LYS A 60 3.26 -2.06 -4.61
CA LYS A 60 3.81 -2.08 -5.96
C LYS A 60 4.88 -3.15 -6.15
N ALA A 61 5.79 -3.32 -5.20
CA ALA A 61 6.84 -4.33 -5.25
C ALA A 61 6.27 -5.75 -5.18
N VAL A 62 5.29 -5.98 -4.30
CA VAL A 62 4.59 -7.27 -4.13
C VAL A 62 3.82 -7.67 -5.40
N ASN A 63 3.17 -6.71 -6.06
CA ASN A 63 2.41 -6.95 -7.29
C ASN A 63 3.23 -6.79 -8.57
N CYS A 64 4.53 -6.51 -8.48
CA CYS A 64 5.40 -6.35 -9.64
C CYS A 64 5.57 -7.69 -10.38
N LEU A 65 5.52 -7.66 -11.72
CA LEU A 65 5.73 -8.86 -12.55
C LEU A 65 7.19 -9.32 -12.60
N ASP A 66 8.12 -8.39 -12.45
CA ASP A 66 9.56 -8.65 -12.52
C ASP A 66 10.30 -7.80 -11.47
N PRO A 67 10.12 -8.08 -10.17
CA PRO A 67 10.77 -7.30 -9.12
C PRO A 67 12.29 -7.43 -9.21
N LYS A 68 13.00 -6.31 -9.10
CA LYS A 68 14.47 -6.25 -9.10
C LYS A 68 14.95 -6.04 -7.68
N ASP A 69 15.66 -7.03 -7.16
CA ASP A 69 16.12 -7.00 -5.77
C ASP A 69 15.01 -6.67 -4.76
N GLY A 70 13.84 -7.26 -4.94
CA GLY A 70 12.70 -7.07 -4.03
C GLY A 70 12.07 -5.67 -4.12
N ASP A 71 12.50 -4.86 -5.08
CA ASP A 71 11.92 -3.56 -5.41
C ASP A 71 11.11 -3.65 -6.71
N ALA A 72 10.21 -2.69 -6.92
CA ALA A 72 9.39 -2.62 -8.11
C ALA A 72 10.24 -2.22 -9.35
N CYS A 73 10.05 -2.88 -10.49
CA CYS A 73 10.79 -2.54 -11.72
C CYS A 73 10.41 -1.18 -12.32
N GLY A 74 9.25 -0.61 -11.94
CA GLY A 74 8.76 0.67 -12.45
C GLY A 74 8.20 0.64 -13.88
N VAL A 75 8.47 -0.40 -14.68
CA VAL A 75 8.17 -0.42 -16.12
C VAL A 75 7.14 -1.47 -16.54
N CYS A 76 6.84 -2.47 -15.71
CA CYS A 76 5.84 -3.48 -16.06
C CYS A 76 4.41 -2.91 -15.99
N ARG A 77 3.45 -3.58 -16.64
CA ARG A 77 2.05 -3.15 -16.67
C ARG A 77 1.43 -2.91 -15.28
N HIS A 78 1.80 -3.70 -14.27
CA HIS A 78 1.32 -3.51 -12.90
C HIS A 78 1.94 -2.27 -12.26
N CYS A 79 3.25 -2.04 -12.44
CA CYS A 79 3.93 -0.85 -11.94
C CYS A 79 3.37 0.43 -12.55
N ILE A 80 3.21 0.47 -13.87
CA ILE A 80 2.64 1.61 -14.59
C ILE A 80 1.18 1.83 -14.17
N GLY A 81 0.40 0.75 -14.09
CA GLY A 81 -1.00 0.85 -13.70
C GLY A 81 -1.19 1.32 -12.26
N LEU A 82 -0.33 0.90 -11.33
CA LEU A 82 -0.36 1.37 -9.94
C LEU A 82 0.04 2.85 -9.82
N ASP A 83 1.07 3.29 -10.55
CA ASP A 83 1.46 4.71 -10.56
C ASP A 83 0.34 5.61 -11.13
N ASN A 84 -0.48 5.07 -12.03
CA ASN A 84 -1.61 5.76 -12.66
C ASN A 84 -2.96 5.48 -11.97
N ASN A 85 -2.99 4.73 -10.86
CA ASN A 85 -4.20 4.31 -10.16
C ASN A 85 -5.25 3.60 -11.06
N THR A 86 -4.82 2.80 -12.04
CA THR A 86 -5.71 2.04 -12.93
C THR A 86 -5.84 0.56 -12.55
N ILE A 87 -5.08 0.10 -11.55
CA ILE A 87 -5.14 -1.27 -11.04
C ILE A 87 -6.18 -1.34 -9.91
N PRO A 88 -7.27 -2.10 -10.05
CA PRO A 88 -8.33 -2.19 -9.03
C PRO A 88 -7.93 -3.05 -7.82
N ASP A 89 -6.83 -3.79 -7.91
CA ASP A 89 -6.39 -4.72 -6.87
C ASP A 89 -5.62 -4.06 -5.74
N VAL A 90 -5.28 -2.76 -5.85
CA VAL A 90 -4.71 -1.99 -4.75
C VAL A 90 -5.67 -0.87 -4.42
N ILE A 91 -6.36 -1.01 -3.29
CA ILE A 91 -7.39 -0.08 -2.84
C ILE A 91 -6.84 0.72 -1.66
N GLU A 92 -6.85 2.04 -1.77
CA GLU A 92 -6.48 2.94 -0.69
C GLU A 92 -7.73 3.58 -0.08
N ILE A 93 -7.86 3.49 1.23
CA ILE A 93 -9.01 3.95 2.01
C ILE A 93 -8.49 4.90 3.08
N ASP A 94 -9.02 6.11 3.09
CA ASP A 94 -8.81 7.04 4.19
C ASP A 94 -9.80 6.73 5.31
N ALA A 95 -9.30 6.19 6.42
CA ALA A 95 -10.12 5.85 7.58
C ALA A 95 -10.71 7.10 8.25
N ALA A 96 -10.14 8.30 8.07
CA ALA A 96 -10.75 9.52 8.62
C ALA A 96 -12.11 9.82 7.98
N SER A 97 -12.30 9.41 6.73
CA SER A 97 -13.53 9.61 5.95
C SER A 97 -14.44 8.37 5.89
N ASN A 98 -13.91 7.18 6.19
CA ASN A 98 -14.59 5.88 6.10
C ASN A 98 -14.39 5.09 7.42
N ASN A 99 -14.79 5.69 8.55
CA ASN A 99 -14.56 5.14 9.89
C ASN A 99 -15.72 4.28 10.44
N GLY A 100 -16.80 4.14 9.68
CA GLY A 100 -18.00 3.43 10.09
C GLY A 100 -17.81 1.92 10.14
N VAL A 101 -18.63 1.25 10.96
CA VAL A 101 -18.65 -0.22 10.99
C VAL A 101 -19.13 -0.82 9.68
N ASP A 102 -20.04 -0.15 8.98
CA ASP A 102 -20.59 -0.62 7.72
C ASP A 102 -19.59 -0.50 6.57
N ASP A 103 -18.78 0.58 6.55
CA ASP A 103 -17.67 0.75 5.59
C ASP A 103 -16.67 -0.42 5.69
N ILE A 104 -16.29 -0.79 6.92
CA ILE A 104 -15.35 -1.90 7.15
C ILE A 104 -15.99 -3.25 6.83
N ARG A 105 -17.30 -3.44 7.09
CA ARG A 105 -18.00 -4.66 6.68
C ARG A 105 -18.02 -4.79 5.16
N GLU A 106 -18.30 -3.72 4.44
CA GLU A 106 -18.28 -3.72 2.99
C GLU A 106 -16.86 -4.00 2.45
N LEU A 107 -15.83 -3.38 3.03
CA LEU A 107 -14.43 -3.68 2.73
C LEU A 107 -14.14 -5.18 2.90
N ARG A 108 -14.56 -5.76 4.03
CA ARG A 108 -14.35 -7.17 4.35
C ARG A 108 -15.07 -8.10 3.38
N GLU A 109 -16.31 -7.79 3.00
CA GLU A 109 -17.01 -8.59 2.00
C GLU A 109 -16.32 -8.48 0.63
N LYS A 110 -15.84 -7.28 0.25
CA LYS A 110 -15.07 -7.08 -0.98
C LYS A 110 -13.70 -7.77 -0.96
N SER A 111 -13.08 -7.94 0.21
CA SER A 111 -11.75 -8.57 0.31
C SER A 111 -11.78 -10.08 0.08
N ARG A 112 -12.96 -10.71 0.16
CA ARG A 112 -13.15 -12.14 -0.13
C ARG A 112 -13.01 -12.50 -1.61
N TYR A 113 -13.19 -11.53 -2.50
CA TYR A 113 -13.03 -11.76 -3.94
C TYR A 113 -11.56 -11.79 -4.34
N ALA A 114 -11.21 -12.73 -5.22
CA ALA A 114 -9.88 -12.84 -5.81
C ALA A 114 -9.45 -11.54 -6.52
N PRO A 115 -8.13 -11.24 -6.58
CA PRO A 115 -7.65 -10.13 -7.39
C PRO A 115 -7.92 -10.36 -8.88
N SER A 116 -8.06 -9.27 -9.63
CA SER A 116 -8.47 -9.27 -11.04
C SER A 116 -7.27 -9.35 -12.00
N LEU A 117 -6.21 -8.60 -11.72
CA LEU A 117 -5.04 -8.43 -12.59
C LEU A 117 -3.73 -8.81 -11.89
N CYS A 118 -3.61 -8.46 -10.61
CA CYS A 118 -2.39 -8.64 -9.85
C CYS A 118 -2.39 -9.96 -9.04
N PRO A 119 -1.20 -10.43 -8.59
CA PRO A 119 -1.13 -11.61 -7.73
C PRO A 119 -1.80 -11.41 -6.35
N TYR A 120 -1.76 -10.19 -5.80
CA TYR A 120 -2.35 -9.87 -4.51
C TYR A 120 -3.37 -8.74 -4.61
N LYS A 121 -4.46 -8.89 -3.86
CA LYS A 121 -5.42 -7.82 -3.56
C LYS A 121 -4.99 -7.14 -2.25
N ILE A 122 -4.65 -5.87 -2.31
CA ILE A 122 -4.04 -5.12 -1.20
C ILE A 122 -4.95 -3.97 -0.81
N TYR A 123 -5.25 -3.87 0.48
CA TYR A 123 -5.95 -2.75 1.08
C TYR A 123 -4.96 -1.90 1.88
N ILE A 124 -4.84 -0.62 1.54
CA ILE A 124 -4.07 0.37 2.30
C ILE A 124 -5.08 1.22 3.06
N ILE A 125 -5.15 1.04 4.37
CA ILE A 125 -6.02 1.84 5.25
C ILE A 125 -5.15 2.93 5.88
N ASP A 126 -5.25 4.15 5.35
CA ASP A 126 -4.53 5.30 5.90
C ASP A 126 -5.26 5.83 7.14
N GLU A 127 -4.48 6.36 8.09
CA GLU A 127 -4.95 6.84 9.39
C GLU A 127 -5.90 5.89 10.13
N VAL A 128 -5.62 4.58 10.08
CA VAL A 128 -6.45 3.49 10.66
C VAL A 128 -6.87 3.72 12.13
N HIS A 129 -6.12 4.51 12.89
CA HIS A 129 -6.45 4.89 14.26
C HIS A 129 -7.76 5.71 14.37
N MET A 130 -8.25 6.26 13.26
CA MET A 130 -9.51 7.01 13.18
C MET A 130 -10.74 6.11 13.06
N LEU A 131 -10.58 4.79 12.89
CA LEU A 131 -11.69 3.84 12.87
C LEU A 131 -12.40 3.81 14.23
N THR A 132 -13.73 3.69 14.20
CA THR A 132 -14.51 3.47 15.43
C THR A 132 -14.18 2.10 16.05
N GLN A 133 -14.40 1.95 17.35
CA GLN A 133 -14.17 0.67 18.05
C GLN A 133 -14.96 -0.49 17.40
N ASN A 134 -16.19 -0.20 16.96
CA ASN A 134 -17.02 -1.19 16.26
C ASN A 134 -16.44 -1.57 14.90
N ALA A 135 -15.88 -0.61 14.16
CA ALA A 135 -15.19 -0.85 12.89
C ALA A 135 -13.93 -1.71 13.08
N PHE A 136 -13.11 -1.43 14.11
CA PHE A 136 -11.97 -2.28 14.46
C PHE A 136 -12.38 -3.74 14.75
N ASN A 137 -13.44 -3.93 15.54
CA ASN A 137 -13.96 -5.26 15.85
C ASN A 137 -14.50 -5.99 14.60
N ALA A 138 -15.04 -5.26 13.63
CA ALA A 138 -15.50 -5.82 12.36
C ALA A 138 -14.34 -6.23 11.45
N LEU A 139 -13.18 -5.56 11.54
CA LEU A 139 -11.98 -5.91 10.78
C LEU A 139 -11.32 -7.21 11.28
N LEU A 140 -11.42 -7.49 12.58
CA LEU A 140 -10.82 -8.68 13.21
C LEU A 140 -11.64 -9.97 13.01
N LYS A 141 -12.93 -9.83 12.69
CA LYS A 141 -13.87 -10.95 12.47
C LYS A 141 -14.01 -11.26 11.00
#